data_AF-A0ABD2YWJ9-F1
#
_entry.id   AF-A0ABD2YWJ9-F1
#
_cell.length_a   1.000
_cell.length_b   1.000
_cell.length_c   1.000
_cell.angle_alpha   90.00
_cell.angle_beta   90.00
_cell.angle_gamma   90.00
#
_symmetry.space_group_name_H-M   'P 1'
#
loop_
_entity.id
_entity.type
_entity.pdbx_description
1 polymer ?
#
loop_
_entity_poly.entity_id
_entity_poly.type
_entity_poly.pdbx_seq_one_letter_code
_entity_poly.pdbx_strand_id
1 'polypeptide(L)'
;MAQTTALFSPTATSTPIPAKILHLNNLKLRTHFVNLRTPPLQFSSKPITAKLFPSLLRANPPQKYIYPDPIPEFAEAETKKFREELVKKLLKEKETFGNELNAVVNICTEIFSEFLHTEYGGPGTLLVEPFTDMMVELKDKKLPGAPLAARASLLWAQNFLDRDWEIWNSTPAK
;
A
#
# COMPACT_ATOMS: atom_id res chain seq x y z
N MET A 1 -35.72 -19.60 -57.07
CA MET A 1 -35.74 -20.39 -55.83
C MET A 1 -34.32 -20.48 -55.33
N ALA A 2 -34.09 -19.99 -54.12
CA ALA A 2 -32.78 -19.62 -53.58
C ALA A 2 -31.89 -20.82 -53.26
N GLN A 3 -30.59 -20.68 -53.54
CA GLN A 3 -29.54 -21.63 -53.16
C GLN A 3 -29.33 -21.56 -51.65
N THR A 4 -29.43 -22.71 -50.97
CA THR A 4 -29.20 -22.85 -49.52
C THR A 4 -27.81 -23.41 -49.28
N THR A 5 -27.01 -22.57 -48.61
CA THR A 5 -25.73 -22.83 -47.98
C THR A 5 -25.91 -23.75 -46.76
N ALA A 6 -25.08 -24.78 -46.61
CA ALA A 6 -24.86 -25.44 -45.32
C ALA A 6 -23.34 -25.56 -45.10
N LEU A 7 -22.84 -24.70 -44.21
CA LEU A 7 -21.45 -24.67 -43.78
C LEU A 7 -21.22 -25.75 -42.72
N PHE A 8 -20.13 -26.47 -42.90
CA PHE A 8 -19.55 -27.42 -41.96
C PHE A 8 -19.34 -26.80 -40.57
N SER A 9 -19.76 -27.51 -39.53
CA SER A 9 -19.35 -27.28 -38.15
C SER A 9 -18.14 -28.15 -37.82
N PRO A 10 -17.05 -27.62 -37.25
CA PRO A 10 -16.06 -28.42 -36.56
C PRO A 10 -16.24 -28.32 -35.04
N THR A 11 -16.42 -29.49 -34.44
CA THR A 11 -16.39 -29.79 -33.00
C THR A 11 -15.05 -29.38 -32.39
N ALA A 12 -15.05 -28.52 -31.37
CA ALA A 12 -13.85 -28.18 -30.61
C ALA A 12 -13.61 -29.22 -29.49
N THR A 13 -12.61 -30.06 -29.69
CA THR A 13 -12.04 -30.96 -28.69
C THR A 13 -11.39 -30.17 -27.56
N SER A 14 -11.87 -30.37 -26.33
CA SER A 14 -11.23 -29.89 -25.10
C SER A 14 -9.93 -30.66 -24.86
N THR A 15 -8.79 -29.98 -24.96
CA THR A 15 -7.49 -30.48 -24.50
C THR A 15 -7.19 -29.90 -23.11
N PRO A 16 -6.80 -30.72 -22.13
CA PRO A 16 -6.44 -30.24 -20.80
C PRO A 16 -5.06 -29.58 -20.83
N ILE A 17 -4.98 -28.32 -20.42
CA ILE A 17 -3.72 -27.57 -20.27
C ILE A 17 -2.97 -28.17 -19.06
N PRO A 18 -1.70 -28.59 -19.20
CA PRO A 18 -0.93 -29.11 -18.07
C PRO A 18 -0.59 -27.97 -17.09
N ALA A 19 -0.91 -28.16 -15.82
CA ALA A 19 -0.46 -27.29 -14.74
C ALA A 19 1.07 -27.29 -14.68
N LYS A 20 1.70 -26.14 -14.98
CA LYS A 20 3.13 -25.95 -14.74
C LYS A 20 3.35 -25.73 -13.24
N ILE A 21 3.66 -26.81 -12.54
CA ILE A 21 4.20 -26.78 -11.18
C ILE A 21 5.53 -26.03 -11.24
N LEU A 22 5.58 -24.80 -10.72
CA LEU A 22 6.83 -24.11 -10.45
C LEU A 22 7.42 -24.69 -9.17
N HIS A 23 8.38 -25.60 -9.38
CA HIS A 23 9.26 -26.16 -8.36
C HIS A 23 10.21 -25.07 -7.87
N LEU A 24 9.90 -24.45 -6.74
CA LEU A 24 10.77 -23.46 -6.09
C LEU A 24 11.92 -24.18 -5.40
N ASN A 25 12.93 -24.56 -6.17
CA ASN A 25 14.18 -25.06 -5.62
C ASN A 25 15.13 -23.92 -5.31
N ASN A 26 15.57 -23.91 -4.04
CA ASN A 26 16.77 -23.25 -3.52
C ASN A 26 16.66 -21.75 -3.29
N LEU A 27 15.88 -21.38 -2.26
CA LEU A 27 16.12 -20.15 -1.50
C LEU A 27 17.48 -20.30 -0.76
N LYS A 28 18.59 -20.00 -1.45
CA LYS A 28 19.87 -19.80 -0.76
C LYS A 28 19.79 -18.51 0.04
N LEU A 29 19.36 -18.62 1.29
CA LEU A 29 19.50 -17.57 2.28
C LEU A 29 21.01 -17.30 2.47
N ARG A 30 21.56 -16.34 1.73
CA ARG A 30 22.95 -15.89 1.93
C ARG A 30 22.97 -15.01 3.17
N THR A 31 23.07 -15.67 4.33
CA THR A 31 23.37 -15.02 5.60
C THR A 31 24.74 -14.36 5.51
N HIS A 32 24.78 -13.03 5.37
CA HIS A 32 25.99 -12.26 5.59
C HIS A 32 26.23 -12.13 7.09
N PHE A 33 26.68 -13.23 7.73
CA PHE A 33 27.29 -13.13 9.05
C PHE A 33 28.65 -12.47 8.87
N VAL A 34 28.72 -11.18 9.21
CA VAL A 34 29.99 -10.48 9.36
C VAL A 34 30.66 -11.10 10.59
N ASN A 35 31.59 -12.02 10.37
CA ASN A 35 32.48 -12.52 11.42
C ASN A 35 33.43 -11.38 11.79
N LEU A 36 33.06 -10.55 12.77
CA LEU A 36 34.04 -9.71 13.46
C LEU A 36 34.92 -10.63 14.29
N ARG A 37 36.08 -10.96 13.74
CA ARG A 37 37.17 -11.65 14.45
C ARG A 37 37.83 -10.63 15.38
N THR A 38 37.38 -10.56 16.62
CA THR A 38 38.06 -9.76 17.67
C THR A 38 39.36 -10.46 18.09
N PRO A 39 40.48 -9.74 18.23
CA PRO A 39 41.70 -10.30 18.81
C PRO A 39 41.50 -10.55 20.32
N PRO A 40 42.15 -11.56 20.92
CA PRO A 40 41.99 -11.84 22.34
C PRO A 40 42.72 -10.78 23.16
N LEU A 41 41.99 -9.87 23.79
CA LEU A 41 42.53 -9.03 24.85
C LEU A 41 42.63 -9.88 26.12
N GLN A 42 43.87 -10.10 26.57
CA GLN A 42 44.19 -10.73 27.85
C GLN A 42 43.66 -9.84 28.99
N PHE A 43 42.57 -10.27 29.64
CA PHE A 43 42.09 -9.63 30.86
C PHE A 43 42.85 -10.18 32.07
N SER A 44 43.79 -9.38 32.57
CA SER A 44 44.37 -9.56 33.90
C SER A 44 43.32 -9.22 34.96
N SER A 45 42.97 -10.20 35.80
CA SER A 45 41.96 -10.06 36.83
C SER A 45 42.51 -9.26 38.03
N LYS A 46 41.95 -8.08 38.29
CA LYS A 46 41.99 -7.45 39.61
C LYS A 46 40.55 -7.25 40.10
N PRO A 47 40.20 -7.64 41.32
CA PRO A 47 38.84 -7.45 41.82
C PRO A 47 38.61 -5.97 42.11
N ILE A 48 37.77 -5.32 41.30
CA ILE A 48 37.27 -3.98 41.59
C ILE A 48 36.01 -4.16 42.41
N THR A 49 36.09 -3.77 43.69
CA THR A 49 34.97 -3.68 44.63
C THR A 49 33.81 -2.93 43.99
N ALA A 50 32.73 -3.65 43.71
CA ALA A 50 31.51 -3.10 43.12
C ALA A 50 30.82 -2.17 44.12
N LYS A 51 30.93 -0.85 43.90
CA LYS A 51 29.94 0.09 44.44
C LYS A 51 28.67 -0.09 43.60
N LEU A 52 27.74 -0.87 44.15
CA LEU A 52 26.41 -1.09 43.61
C LEU A 52 25.65 0.24 43.61
N PHE A 53 25.57 0.90 42.46
CA PHE A 53 24.51 1.88 42.20
C PHE A 53 23.45 1.17 41.36
N PRO A 54 22.36 0.66 41.96
CA PRO A 54 21.24 0.21 41.19
C PRO A 54 20.41 1.45 40.81
N SER A 55 20.89 2.25 39.85
CA SER A 55 19.93 3.00 39.04
C SER A 55 19.32 1.98 38.09
N LEU A 56 18.38 1.19 38.60
CA LEU A 56 17.47 0.43 37.75
C LEU A 56 16.89 1.45 36.78
N LEU A 57 17.25 1.34 35.50
CA LEU A 57 16.61 2.07 34.43
C LEU A 57 15.16 1.62 34.43
N ARG A 58 14.33 2.32 35.21
CA ARG A 58 12.89 2.14 35.21
C ARG A 58 12.44 2.55 33.82
N ALA A 59 12.11 1.57 32.99
CA ALA A 59 11.42 1.83 31.74
C ALA A 59 10.17 2.63 32.08
N ASN A 60 10.05 3.84 31.52
CA ASN A 60 8.78 4.55 31.56
C ASN A 60 7.74 3.64 30.90
N PRO A 61 6.53 3.49 31.47
CA PRO A 61 5.46 2.80 30.78
C PRO A 61 5.29 3.45 29.39
N PRO A 62 5.08 2.65 28.33
CA PRO A 62 4.89 3.20 26.99
C PRO A 62 3.77 4.22 27.07
N GLN A 63 4.09 5.48 26.74
CA GLN A 63 3.05 6.47 26.55
C GLN A 63 2.19 5.96 25.41
N LYS A 64 0.91 5.69 25.68
CA LYS A 64 -0.07 5.32 24.67
C LYS A 64 -0.20 6.55 23.76
N TYR A 65 0.52 6.54 22.65
CA TYR A 65 0.37 7.58 21.63
C TYR A 65 -1.07 7.50 21.11
N ILE A 66 -1.80 8.60 21.25
CA ILE A 66 -3.17 8.75 20.75
C ILE A 66 -3.03 9.57 19.47
N TYR A 67 -3.42 8.99 18.35
CA TYR A 67 -3.49 9.72 17.11
C TYR A 67 -4.56 10.82 17.22
N PRO A 68 -4.30 12.03 16.72
CA PRO A 68 -5.31 13.06 16.65
C PRO A 68 -6.50 12.60 15.80
N ASP A 69 -7.67 13.17 16.09
CA ASP A 69 -8.85 12.94 15.27
C ASP A 69 -8.61 13.44 13.82
N PRO A 70 -9.25 12.82 12.82
CA PRO A 70 -9.15 13.26 11.43
C PRO A 70 -9.49 14.75 11.26
N ILE A 71 -8.78 15.44 10.37
CA ILE A 71 -8.98 16.88 10.08
C ILE A 71 -9.82 17.01 8.79
N PRO A 72 -11.10 17.42 8.86
CA PRO A 72 -11.99 17.46 7.69
C PRO A 72 -11.48 18.36 6.56
N GLU A 73 -10.92 19.52 6.89
CA GLU A 73 -10.43 20.49 5.88
C GLU A 73 -9.23 19.94 5.12
N PHE A 74 -8.34 19.21 5.82
CA PHE A 74 -7.24 18.51 5.19
C PHE A 74 -7.76 17.39 4.29
N ALA A 75 -8.71 16.60 4.79
CA ALA A 75 -9.30 15.49 4.06
C ALA A 75 -9.94 15.95 2.73
N GLU A 76 -10.68 17.06 2.72
CA GLU A 76 -11.27 17.63 1.50
C GLU A 76 -10.19 18.11 0.51
N ALA A 77 -9.20 18.87 0.99
CA ALA A 77 -8.11 19.39 0.17
C ALA A 77 -7.31 18.25 -0.50
N GLU A 78 -7.00 17.22 0.28
CA GLU A 78 -6.16 16.12 -0.16
C GLU A 78 -6.92 15.14 -1.05
N THR A 79 -8.22 14.93 -0.79
CA THR A 79 -9.11 14.17 -1.68
C THR A 79 -9.20 14.80 -3.07
N LYS A 80 -9.27 16.13 -3.15
CA LYS A 80 -9.27 16.84 -4.44
C LYS A 80 -7.96 16.63 -5.20
N LYS A 81 -6.83 16.78 -4.51
CA LYS A 81 -5.49 16.58 -5.09
C LYS A 81 -5.29 15.14 -5.57
N PHE A 82 -5.73 14.17 -4.76
CA PHE A 82 -5.75 12.76 -5.10
C PHE A 82 -6.52 12.50 -6.38
N ARG A 83 -7.76 12.99 -6.49
CA ARG A 83 -8.61 12.80 -7.66
C ARG A 83 -7.95 13.31 -8.94
N GLU A 84 -7.39 14.52 -8.88
CA GLU A 84 -6.70 15.12 -10.04
C GLU A 84 -5.49 14.30 -10.49
N GLU A 85 -4.67 13.84 -9.55
CA GLU A 85 -3.50 13.00 -9.86
C GLU A 85 -3.90 11.61 -10.34
N LEU A 86 -4.94 11.01 -9.76
CA LEU A 86 -5.44 9.71 -10.20
C LEU A 86 -5.94 9.76 -11.65
N VAL A 87 -6.71 10.79 -12.02
CA VAL A 87 -7.13 11.01 -13.42
C VAL A 87 -5.91 11.10 -14.33
N LYS A 88 -4.90 11.91 -13.98
CA LYS A 88 -3.67 12.06 -14.78
C LYS A 88 -2.91 10.74 -14.93
N LYS A 89 -2.87 9.90 -13.89
CA LYS A 89 -2.19 8.61 -13.91
C LYS A 89 -2.94 7.61 -14.78
N LEU A 90 -4.25 7.46 -14.59
CA LEU A 90 -5.06 6.48 -15.30
C LEU A 90 -5.33 6.87 -16.76
N LEU A 91 -5.31 8.16 -17.10
CA LEU A 91 -5.36 8.62 -18.50
C LEU A 91 -4.22 8.07 -19.36
N LYS A 92 -3.06 7.79 -18.77
CA LYS A 92 -1.92 7.18 -19.49
C LYS A 92 -2.24 5.75 -19.95
N GLU A 93 -3.24 5.15 -19.33
CA GLU A 93 -3.70 3.80 -19.58
C GLU A 93 -5.13 3.80 -20.13
N LYS A 94 -5.40 4.78 -21.00
CA LYS A 94 -6.70 4.95 -21.68
C LYS A 94 -7.23 3.67 -22.35
N GLU A 95 -6.35 2.78 -22.80
CA GLU A 95 -6.71 1.49 -23.42
C GLU A 95 -7.39 0.54 -22.43
N THR A 96 -7.04 0.63 -21.14
CA THR A 96 -7.66 -0.17 -20.08
C THR A 96 -9.00 0.41 -19.65
N PHE A 97 -9.05 1.72 -19.41
CA PHE A 97 -10.20 2.35 -18.74
C PHE A 97 -11.27 2.89 -19.69
N GLY A 98 -10.90 3.24 -20.93
CA GLY A 98 -11.81 3.74 -21.96
C GLY A 98 -12.77 4.82 -21.42
N ASN A 99 -14.07 4.55 -21.54
CA ASN A 99 -15.14 5.45 -21.12
C ASN A 99 -15.48 5.34 -19.62
N GLU A 100 -14.99 4.30 -18.94
CA GLU A 100 -15.29 4.00 -17.53
C GLU A 100 -14.31 4.65 -16.56
N LEU A 101 -13.30 5.36 -17.08
CA LEU A 101 -12.29 6.08 -16.30
C LEU A 101 -12.89 6.93 -15.17
N ASN A 102 -13.91 7.73 -15.48
CA ASN A 102 -14.53 8.61 -14.48
C ASN A 102 -15.23 7.80 -13.37
N ALA A 103 -15.87 6.68 -13.71
CA ALA A 103 -16.52 5.81 -12.73
C ALA A 103 -15.48 5.20 -11.77
N VAL A 104 -14.37 4.70 -12.32
CA VAL A 104 -13.25 4.16 -11.53
C VAL A 104 -12.67 5.20 -10.59
N VAL A 105 -12.38 6.40 -11.11
CA VAL A 105 -11.83 7.51 -10.32
C VAL A 105 -12.80 7.92 -9.21
N ASN A 106 -14.10 8.02 -9.50
CA ASN A 106 -15.09 8.42 -8.49
C ASN A 106 -15.13 7.42 -7.33
N ILE A 107 -15.17 6.11 -7.59
CA ILE A 107 -15.15 5.08 -6.55
C ILE A 107 -13.89 5.15 -5.71
N CYS A 108 -12.72 5.27 -6.36
CA CYS A 108 -11.46 5.39 -5.63
C CYS A 108 -11.42 6.66 -4.77
N THR A 109 -11.98 7.77 -5.27
CA THR A 109 -12.03 9.05 -4.55
C THR A 109 -12.97 8.99 -3.37
N GLU A 110 -14.13 8.35 -3.52
CA GLU A 110 -15.11 8.18 -2.45
C GLU A 110 -14.54 7.38 -1.28
N ILE A 111 -13.97 6.19 -1.56
CA ILE A 111 -13.36 5.34 -0.53
C ILE A 111 -12.17 6.04 0.14
N PHE A 112 -11.32 6.72 -0.64
CA PHE A 112 -10.19 7.46 -0.09
C PHE A 112 -10.65 8.63 0.79
N SER A 113 -11.67 9.36 0.35
CA SER A 113 -12.28 10.45 1.11
C SER A 113 -12.83 9.94 2.43
N GLU A 114 -13.59 8.84 2.42
CA GLU A 114 -14.13 8.24 3.64
C GLU A 114 -13.03 7.93 4.63
N PHE A 115 -12.00 7.19 4.21
CA PHE A 115 -10.83 6.89 5.03
C PHE A 115 -10.18 8.14 5.64
N LEU A 116 -10.00 9.22 4.86
CA LEU A 116 -9.40 10.45 5.36
C LEU A 116 -10.26 11.18 6.40
N HIS A 117 -11.57 11.00 6.38
CA HIS A 117 -12.49 11.66 7.31
C HIS A 117 -12.74 10.83 8.57
N THR A 118 -12.51 9.51 8.54
CA THR A 118 -12.89 8.60 9.63
C THR A 118 -11.70 8.00 10.36
N GLU A 119 -10.60 7.69 9.67
CA GLU A 119 -9.54 6.86 10.21
C GLU A 119 -8.15 7.49 10.14
N TYR A 120 -7.89 8.34 9.15
CA TYR A 120 -6.57 8.94 9.00
C TYR A 120 -6.31 10.02 10.06
N GLY A 121 -5.44 9.69 11.02
CA GLY A 121 -5.02 10.56 12.13
C GLY A 121 -3.62 11.13 11.96
N GLY A 122 -3.12 11.23 10.72
CA GLY A 122 -1.80 11.78 10.42
C GLY A 122 -0.70 10.75 10.13
N PRO A 123 0.58 11.16 10.13
CA PRO A 123 1.67 10.38 9.57
C PRO A 123 1.82 9.01 10.22
N GLY A 124 2.04 7.99 9.38
CA GLY A 124 2.10 6.60 9.84
C GLY A 124 0.76 5.95 10.17
N THR A 125 -0.38 6.62 9.94
CA THR A 125 -1.73 5.99 10.04
C THR A 125 -2.29 5.52 8.70
N LEU A 126 -1.51 5.60 7.62
CA LEU A 126 -1.95 5.13 6.30
C LEU A 126 -2.24 3.63 6.32
N LEU A 127 -3.52 3.26 6.14
CA LEU A 127 -3.97 1.87 6.10
C LEU A 127 -3.95 1.33 4.67
N VAL A 128 -3.76 0.01 4.53
CA VAL A 128 -3.84 -0.68 3.23
C VAL A 128 -5.27 -1.07 2.88
N GLU A 129 -6.14 -1.19 3.88
CA GLU A 129 -7.52 -1.64 3.77
C GLU A 129 -8.35 -0.82 2.77
N PRO A 130 -8.37 0.53 2.80
CA PRO A 130 -9.12 1.33 1.84
C PRO A 130 -8.74 1.02 0.37
N PHE A 131 -7.47 0.72 0.10
CA PHE A 131 -7.01 0.39 -1.25
C PHE A 131 -7.38 -1.03 -1.68
N THR A 132 -7.52 -1.94 -0.71
CA THR A 132 -8.06 -3.28 -0.95
C THR A 132 -9.55 -3.18 -1.27
N ASP A 133 -10.28 -2.34 -0.54
CA ASP A 133 -11.70 -2.07 -0.77
C ASP A 133 -11.95 -1.43 -2.13
N MET A 134 -11.10 -0.48 -2.56
CA MET A 134 -11.14 0.03 -3.93
C MET A 134 -11.05 -1.09 -4.96
N MET A 135 -10.16 -2.07 -4.75
CA MET A 135 -10.03 -3.18 -5.70
C MET A 135 -11.27 -4.07 -5.70
N VAL A 136 -11.82 -4.39 -4.52
CA VAL A 136 -13.02 -5.23 -4.36
C VAL A 136 -14.23 -4.53 -5.00
N GLU A 137 -14.49 -3.29 -4.64
CA GLU A 137 -15.64 -2.51 -5.12
C GLU A 137 -15.62 -2.34 -6.65
N LEU A 138 -14.44 -2.05 -7.22
CA LEU A 138 -14.29 -1.96 -8.68
C LEU A 138 -14.54 -3.31 -9.36
N LYS A 139 -14.07 -4.42 -8.77
CA LYS A 139 -14.30 -5.77 -9.32
C LYS A 139 -15.76 -6.17 -9.24
N ASP A 140 -16.43 -5.87 -8.14
CA ASP A 140 -17.83 -6.19 -7.93
C ASP A 140 -18.73 -5.40 -8.90
N LYS A 141 -18.34 -4.15 -9.20
CA LYS A 141 -18.96 -3.32 -10.24
C LYS A 141 -18.51 -3.66 -11.66
N LYS A 142 -17.66 -4.67 -11.84
CA LYS A 142 -17.11 -5.14 -13.13
C LYS A 142 -16.39 -4.04 -13.92
N LEU A 143 -15.78 -3.08 -13.22
CA LEU A 143 -15.03 -1.98 -13.81
C LEU A 143 -13.60 -2.42 -14.18
N PRO A 144 -13.03 -1.83 -15.24
CA PRO A 144 -11.72 -2.22 -15.74
C PRO A 144 -10.60 -1.72 -14.84
N GLY A 145 -9.46 -2.42 -14.91
CA GLY A 145 -8.22 -1.94 -14.31
C GLY A 145 -8.24 -1.83 -12.78
N ALA A 146 -9.12 -2.54 -12.07
CA ALA A 146 -9.25 -2.48 -10.61
C ALA A 146 -7.92 -2.61 -9.84
N PRO A 147 -7.03 -3.59 -10.13
CA PRO A 147 -5.76 -3.71 -9.42
C PRO A 147 -4.84 -2.52 -9.69
N LEU A 148 -4.97 -1.91 -10.86
CA LEU A 148 -4.12 -0.82 -11.29
C LEU A 148 -4.55 0.50 -10.67
N ALA A 149 -5.86 0.77 -10.65
CA ALA A 149 -6.44 1.90 -9.95
C ALA A 149 -6.09 1.87 -8.46
N ALA A 150 -6.33 0.74 -7.78
CA ALA A 150 -5.99 0.57 -6.37
C ALA A 150 -4.48 0.79 -6.10
N ARG A 151 -3.61 0.21 -6.94
CA ARG A 151 -2.15 0.38 -6.80
C ARG A 151 -1.71 1.83 -7.05
N ALA A 152 -2.27 2.48 -8.07
CA ALA A 152 -1.97 3.88 -8.36
C ALA A 152 -2.39 4.78 -7.18
N SER A 153 -3.55 4.51 -6.59
CA SER A 153 -4.05 5.20 -5.41
C SER A 153 -3.12 5.01 -4.20
N LEU A 154 -2.75 3.77 -3.89
CA LEU A 154 -1.85 3.45 -2.77
C LEU A 154 -0.49 4.12 -2.93
N LEU A 155 0.11 4.03 -4.12
CA LEU A 155 1.41 4.65 -4.40
C LEU A 155 1.37 6.17 -4.30
N TRP A 156 0.25 6.78 -4.68
CA TRP A 156 0.08 8.22 -4.47
C TRP A 156 0.04 8.54 -2.98
N ALA A 157 -0.81 7.86 -2.21
CA ALA A 157 -0.95 8.12 -0.77
C ALA A 157 0.39 7.94 -0.03
N GLN A 158 1.12 6.87 -0.31
CA GLN A 158 2.45 6.62 0.28
C GLN A 158 3.48 7.72 0.01
N ASN A 159 3.36 8.44 -1.10
CA ASN A 159 4.36 9.44 -1.52
C ASN A 159 4.01 10.86 -1.08
N PHE A 160 2.73 11.15 -0.87
CA PHE A 160 2.22 12.51 -0.72
C PHE A 160 1.49 12.75 0.60
N LEU A 161 0.66 11.80 1.06
CA LEU A 161 -0.29 12.03 2.14
C LEU A 161 0.37 12.48 3.46
N ASP A 162 1.34 11.71 3.96
CA ASP A 162 2.06 12.05 5.19
C ASP A 162 2.85 13.36 5.04
N ARG A 163 3.45 13.58 3.86
CA ARG A 163 4.21 14.81 3.58
C ARG A 163 3.31 16.03 3.59
N ASP A 164 2.16 15.94 2.94
CA ASP A 164 1.21 17.05 2.83
C ASP A 164 0.58 17.35 4.20
N TRP A 165 0.37 16.33 5.04
CA TRP A 165 -0.02 16.53 6.43
C TRP A 165 1.02 17.33 7.23
N GLU A 166 2.30 16.98 7.11
CA GLU A 166 3.38 17.69 7.80
C GLU A 166 3.45 19.16 7.33
N ILE A 167 3.29 19.39 6.02
CA ILE A 167 3.22 20.74 5.46
C ILE A 167 2.02 21.51 6.01
N TRP A 168 0.83 20.88 6.04
CA TRP A 168 -0.40 21.48 6.55
C TRP A 168 -0.23 21.97 7.99
N ASN A 169 0.30 21.14 8.87
CA ASN A 169 0.50 21.47 10.28
C ASN A 169 1.71 22.40 10.52
N SER A 170 2.65 22.47 9.59
CA SER A 170 3.78 23.40 9.65
C SER A 170 3.40 24.82 9.24
N THR A 171 2.26 25.02 8.57
CA THR A 171 1.79 26.36 8.23
C THR A 171 1.17 27.02 9.48
N PRO A 172 1.70 28.14 9.98
CA PRO A 172 1.10 28.83 11.10
C PRO A 172 -0.30 29.32 10.69
N ALA A 173 -1.28 29.13 11.58
CA ALA A 173 -2.64 29.62 11.41
C ALA A 173 -2.60 31.10 10.99
N LYS A 174 -3.26 31.42 9.88
CA LYS A 174 -3.29 32.76 9.31
C LYS A 174 -4.43 33.58 9.89
#